data_AF-A0A6M8SUB6-F1
#
_entry.id   AF-A0A6M8SUB6-F1
#
_cell.length_a   1.000
_cell.length_b   1.000
_cell.length_c   1.000
_cell.angle_alpha   90.00
_cell.angle_beta   90.00
_cell.angle_gamma   90.00
#
_symmetry.space_group_name_H-M   'P 1'
#
loop_
_entity.id
_entity.type
_entity.pdbx_description
1 polymer ?
#
loop_
_entity_poly.entity_id
_entity_poly.type
_entity_poly.pdbx_seq_one_letter_code
_entity_poly.pdbx_strand_id
1 'polypeptide(L)'
;MAQPTGQSWIKTVTADEIIDEKSYFWAVERDTQSVRGYAFYSQDIKGKNCLSSKPGFAMHVVGNNKLRKVLRERTDHITIEIPSDFELRWKRRKRG
;
A
#
# COMPACT_ATOMS: atom_id res chain seq x y z
N MET A 1 -5.91 10.24 25.98
CA MET A 1 -6.28 9.04 25.21
C MET A 1 -6.51 9.50 23.76
N ALA A 2 -5.52 9.33 22.90
CA ALA A 2 -5.56 9.88 21.54
C ALA A 2 -6.37 8.96 20.62
N GLN A 3 -7.38 9.54 19.96
CA GLN A 3 -8.22 8.87 18.96
C GLN A 3 -7.37 8.52 17.73
N PRO A 4 -7.50 7.33 17.12
CA PRO A 4 -6.76 6.98 15.92
C PRO A 4 -7.31 7.77 14.73
N THR A 5 -6.60 8.81 14.34
CA THR A 5 -6.89 9.65 13.18
C THR A 5 -6.77 8.84 11.88
N GLY A 6 -7.91 8.52 11.27
CA GLY A 6 -8.14 8.82 9.85
C GLY A 6 -7.73 7.84 8.76
N GLN A 7 -7.24 6.62 9.04
CA GLN A 7 -6.98 5.60 7.99
C GLN A 7 -7.36 4.17 8.41
N SER A 8 -8.55 4.02 9.01
CA SER A 8 -9.04 2.77 9.62
C SER A 8 -9.20 1.54 8.69
N TRP A 9 -8.85 1.65 7.40
CA TRP A 9 -8.95 0.56 6.42
C TRP A 9 -7.59 0.06 5.91
N ILE A 10 -6.49 0.76 6.21
CA ILE A 10 -5.14 0.35 5.79
C ILE A 10 -4.63 -0.68 6.79
N LYS A 11 -4.54 -1.93 6.35
CA LYS A 11 -3.86 -2.99 7.10
C LYS A 11 -2.49 -3.21 6.50
N THR A 12 -1.46 -2.79 7.22
CA THR A 12 -0.07 -3.10 6.87
C THR A 12 0.19 -4.58 7.11
N VAL A 13 0.81 -5.23 6.13
CA VAL A 13 1.19 -6.63 6.13
C VAL A 13 2.71 -6.66 6.04
N THR A 14 3.36 -7.30 7.00
CA THR A 14 4.81 -7.47 7.02
C THR A 14 5.24 -8.69 6.21
N ALA A 15 6.55 -8.85 5.97
CA ALA A 15 7.08 -9.97 5.18
C ALA A 15 6.60 -11.34 5.67
N ASP A 16 6.45 -11.51 6.98
CA ASP A 16 6.01 -12.75 7.62
C ASP A 16 4.50 -12.97 7.53
N GLU A 17 3.72 -11.91 7.28
CA GLU A 17 2.26 -11.98 7.12
C GLU A 17 1.83 -12.08 5.65
N ILE A 18 2.78 -11.98 4.71
CA ILE A 18 2.48 -12.14 3.28
C ILE A 18 2.03 -13.58 3.03
N ILE A 19 0.82 -13.71 2.50
CA ILE A 19 0.29 -14.93 1.89
C ILE A 19 0.70 -14.97 0.41
N ASP A 20 1.23 -16.10 -0.05
CA ASP A 20 1.60 -16.32 -1.45
C ASP A 20 0.35 -16.22 -2.36
N GLU A 21 0.53 -15.76 -3.60
CA GLU A 21 -0.53 -15.55 -4.61
C GLU A 21 -1.58 -14.46 -4.27
N LYS A 22 -1.55 -13.90 -3.06
CA LYS A 22 -2.42 -12.77 -2.67
C LYS A 22 -1.84 -11.44 -3.15
N SER A 23 -2.70 -10.52 -3.58
CA SER A 23 -2.28 -9.18 -4.01
C SER A 23 -2.24 -8.19 -2.84
N TYR A 24 -1.20 -7.37 -2.82
CA TYR A 24 -0.97 -6.29 -1.84
C TYR A 24 -0.60 -5.00 -2.58
N PHE A 25 -0.79 -3.86 -1.93
CA PHE A 25 -0.19 -2.60 -2.38
C PHE A 25 1.22 -2.47 -1.85
N TRP A 26 2.13 -2.00 -2.70
CA TRP A 26 3.46 -1.63 -2.27
C TRP A 26 3.48 -0.18 -1.79
N ALA A 27 3.85 0.03 -0.52
CA ALA A 27 4.04 1.35 0.05
C ALA A 27 5.36 1.47 0.81
N VAL A 28 5.70 2.72 1.13
CA VAL A 28 6.78 3.08 2.05
C VAL A 28 6.13 3.79 3.23
N GLU A 29 6.47 3.37 4.44
CA GLU A 29 6.08 4.12 5.63
C GLU A 29 6.96 5.37 5.72
N ARG A 30 6.34 6.55 5.76
CA ARG A 30 7.03 7.81 5.99
C ARG A 30 6.60 8.34 7.35
N ASP A 31 7.54 8.35 8.28
CA ASP A 31 7.36 9.03 9.56
C ASP A 31 7.55 10.54 9.33
N THR A 32 6.45 11.24 9.13
CA THR A 32 6.41 12.70 9.23
C THR A 32 5.85 13.04 10.59
N GLN A 33 6.60 13.83 11.38
CA GLN A 33 6.46 14.19 12.81
C GLN A 33 5.06 14.49 13.39
N SER A 34 3.96 14.40 12.63
CA SER A 34 2.60 14.56 13.15
C SER A 34 1.57 13.56 12.60
N VAL A 35 1.86 12.78 11.56
CA VAL A 35 0.94 11.76 11.02
C VAL A 35 1.75 10.65 10.35
N ARG A 36 1.51 9.38 10.69
CA ARG A 36 2.02 8.24 9.90
C ARG A 36 1.44 8.33 8.49
N GLY A 37 2.29 8.65 7.51
CA GLY A 37 1.91 8.79 6.11
C GLY A 37 2.37 7.59 5.29
N TYR A 38 1.47 6.99 4.51
CA TYR A 38 1.83 5.94 3.56
C TYR A 38 2.07 6.54 2.17
N ALA A 39 3.26 6.30 1.63
CA ALA A 39 3.62 6.65 0.25
C ALA A 39 3.54 5.38 -0.62
N PHE A 40 2.48 5.26 -1.40
CA PHE A 40 2.26 4.13 -2.29
C PHE A 40 3.10 4.26 -3.55
N TYR A 41 3.79 3.19 -3.96
CA TYR A 41 4.39 3.14 -5.28
C TYR A 41 3.27 3.15 -6.32
N SER A 42 3.36 4.04 -7.29
CA SER A 42 2.38 4.24 -8.35
C SER A 42 3.09 4.45 -9.68
N GLN A 43 2.38 4.24 -10.78
CA GLN A 43 2.89 4.55 -12.11
C GLN A 43 2.10 5.72 -12.71
N ASP A 44 2.79 6.74 -13.22
CA ASP A 44 2.14 7.82 -13.94
C ASP A 44 1.64 7.37 -15.32
N ILE A 45 0.89 8.24 -16.02
CA ILE A 45 0.39 7.96 -17.37
C ILE A 45 1.50 7.70 -18.41
N LYS A 46 2.74 8.10 -18.10
CA LYS A 46 3.92 7.91 -18.94
C LYS A 46 4.73 6.66 -18.55
N GLY A 47 4.24 5.84 -17.62
CA GLY A 47 4.95 4.64 -17.18
C GLY A 47 6.04 4.89 -16.14
N LYS A 48 6.19 6.12 -15.60
CA LYS A 48 7.23 6.42 -14.60
C LYS A 48 6.77 6.07 -13.20
N ASN A 49 7.68 5.48 -12.43
CA ASN A 49 7.44 5.15 -11.03
C ASN A 49 7.43 6.43 -10.19
N CYS A 50 6.32 6.68 -9.52
CA CYS A 50 6.07 7.83 -8.67
C CYS A 50 5.55 7.36 -7.31
N LEU A 51 5.82 8.11 -6.24
CA LEU A 51 5.19 7.88 -4.95
C LEU A 51 3.92 8.73 -4.85
N SER A 52 2.81 8.09 -4.51
CA SER A 52 1.52 8.74 -4.35
C SER A 52 1.00 8.51 -2.94
N SER A 53 0.47 9.56 -2.32
CA SER A 53 -0.31 9.43 -1.08
C SER A 53 -1.69 8.83 -1.31
N LYS A 54 -2.07 8.60 -2.59
CA LYS A 54 -3.38 8.05 -2.98
C LYS A 54 -3.26 6.56 -3.30
N PRO A 55 -3.91 5.69 -2.52
CA PRO A 55 -3.87 4.24 -2.77
C PRO A 55 -4.54 3.83 -4.08
N GLY A 56 -5.41 4.66 -4.65
CA GLY A 56 -6.05 4.42 -5.96
C GLY A 56 -5.09 4.32 -7.16
N PHE A 57 -3.84 4.76 -6.99
CA PHE A 57 -2.79 4.67 -8.00
C PHE A 57 -1.70 3.65 -7.62
N ALA A 58 -1.86 2.97 -6.50
CA ALA A 58 -0.85 2.07 -5.97
C ALA A 58 -0.63 0.87 -6.90
N MET A 59 0.63 0.46 -7.04
CA MET A 59 1.04 -0.73 -7.76
C MET A 59 0.67 -1.97 -6.95
N HIS A 60 0.12 -2.95 -7.65
CA HIS A 60 -0.20 -4.24 -7.09
C HIS A 60 1.05 -5.12 -7.12
N VAL A 61 1.39 -5.68 -5.98
CA VAL A 61 2.44 -6.70 -5.85
C VAL A 61 1.83 -7.99 -5.36
N VAL A 62 2.24 -9.10 -5.96
CA VAL A 62 1.77 -10.42 -5.55
C VAL A 62 2.69 -10.95 -4.45
N GLY A 63 2.09 -11.48 -3.39
CA GLY A 63 2.77 -12.22 -2.36
C GLY A 63 3.56 -13.36 -2.96
N ASN A 64 4.87 -13.28 -2.83
CA ASN A 64 5.80 -14.32 -3.24
C ASN A 64 7.08 -14.22 -2.41
N ASN A 65 7.93 -15.23 -2.49
CA ASN A 65 9.20 -15.25 -1.76
C ASN A 65 10.13 -14.08 -2.12
N LYS A 66 10.06 -13.54 -3.34
CA LYS A 66 10.86 -12.37 -3.75
C LYS A 66 10.41 -11.11 -2.99
N LEU A 67 9.10 -10.89 -2.86
CA LEU A 67 8.53 -9.77 -2.13
C LEU A 67 8.90 -9.84 -0.65
N ARG A 68 8.79 -11.04 -0.04
CA ARG A 68 9.23 -11.27 1.34
C ARG A 68 10.71 -10.92 1.52
N LYS A 69 11.57 -11.35 0.59
CA LYS A 69 13.00 -11.02 0.62
C LYS A 69 13.24 -9.51 0.54
N VAL A 70 12.57 -8.81 -0.38
CA VAL A 70 12.71 -7.35 -0.54
C VAL A 70 12.28 -6.60 0.72
N LEU A 71 11.18 -7.00 1.35
CA LEU A 71 10.71 -6.37 2.60
C LEU A 71 11.63 -6.65 3.79
N ARG A 72 12.28 -7.83 3.82
CA ARG A 72 13.31 -8.13 4.83
C ARG A 72 14.60 -7.36 4.60
N GLU A 73 14.97 -7.13 3.34
CA GLU A 73 16.15 -6.33 2.97
C GLU A 73 15.89 -4.82 3.14
N ARG A 74 14.64 -4.38 3.02
CA ARG A 74 14.25 -2.96 3.11
C ARG A 74 13.13 -2.76 4.11
N THR A 75 13.50 -2.42 5.34
CA THR A 75 12.58 -2.21 6.46
C THR A 75 11.66 -0.99 6.30
N ASP A 76 12.01 -0.04 5.43
CA ASP A 76 11.17 1.12 5.11
C ASP A 76 9.99 0.75 4.18
N HIS A 77 10.11 -0.38 3.48
CA HIS A 77 9.07 -0.87 2.58
C HIS A 77 8.08 -1.72 3.34
N ILE A 78 6.80 -1.47 3.07
CA ILE A 78 5.70 -2.20 3.66
C ILE A 78 4.73 -2.62 2.56
N THR A 79 4.00 -3.69 2.83
CA THR A 79 2.85 -4.06 2.00
C THR A 79 1.56 -3.70 2.71
N ILE A 80 0.54 -3.32 1.95
CA ILE A 80 -0.79 -3.02 2.49
C ILE A 80 -1.78 -3.99 1.87
N GLU A 81 -2.60 -4.62 2.70
CA GLU A 81 -3.68 -5.51 2.24
C GLU A 81 -4.64 -4.73 1.36
N ILE A 82 -4.90 -5.24 0.15
CA ILE A 82 -5.94 -4.70 -0.72
C ILE A 82 -7.28 -5.23 -0.21
N PRO A 83 -8.18 -4.38 0.35
CA PRO A 83 -9.49 -4.86 0.73
C PRO A 83 -10.26 -5.31 -0.52
N SER A 84 -11.01 -6.40 -0.44
CA SER A 84 -11.78 -6.95 -1.57
C SER A 84 -12.78 -5.95 -2.16
N ASP A 85 -13.20 -4.95 -1.38
CA ASP A 85 -14.09 -3.85 -1.79
C ASP A 85 -13.34 -2.66 -2.44
N PHE A 86 -12.00 -2.71 -2.53
CA PHE A 86 -11.17 -1.64 -3.09
C PHE A 86 -11.58 -1.31 -4.52
N GLU A 87 -11.74 -2.32 -5.38
CA GLU A 87 -12.14 -2.11 -6.77
C GLU A 87 -13.53 -1.51 -6.89
N LEU A 88 -14.47 -1.89 -6.02
CA LEU A 88 -15.82 -1.34 -5.99
C LEU A 88 -15.82 0.13 -5.55
N ARG A 89 -15.06 0.46 -4.49
CA ARG A 89 -14.87 1.85 -4.03
C ARG A 89 -14.19 2.72 -5.07
N TRP A 90 -13.24 2.17 -5.82
CA TRP A 90 -12.53 2.89 -6.86
C TRP A 90 -13.35 3.07 -8.13
N LYS A 91 -14.04 2.02 -8.60
CA LYS A 91 -14.99 2.11 -9.72
C LYS A 91 -16.07 3.15 -9.47
N ARG A 92 -16.56 3.29 -8.22
CA ARG A 92 -17.50 4.35 -7.84
C ARG A 92 -16.93 5.77 -7.99
N ARG A 93 -15.62 5.98 -7.80
CA ARG A 93 -14.99 7.31 -7.99
C ARG A 93 -14.71 7.66 -9.45
N LYS A 94 -14.47 6.67 -10.33
CA LYS A 94 -14.25 6.91 -11.77
C LYS A 94 -15.51 7.32 -12.54
N ARG A 95 -16.68 7.26 -11.89
CA ARG A 95 -18.00 7.46 -12.51
C ARG A 95 -18.68 8.77 -12.07
N GLY A 96 -17.95 9.66 -11.39
CA GLY A 96 -18.39 11.00 -11.01
C GLY A 96 -17.60 12.06 -11.77
#